data_AF-A0A726QFI9-F1
#
_entry.id   AF-A0A726QFI9-F1
#
_cell.length_a   1.000
_cell.length_b   1.000
_cell.length_c   1.000
_cell.angle_alpha   90.00
_cell.angle_beta   90.00
_cell.angle_gamma   90.00
#
_symmetry.space_group_name_H-M   'P 1'
#
loop_
_entity.id
_entity.type
_entity.pdbx_description
1 polymer ?
#
loop_
_entity_poly.entity_id
_entity_poly.type
_entity_poly.pdbx_seq_one_letter_code
_entity_poly.pdbx_strand_id
1 'polypeptide(L)'
;MLEARELHCERDERTLFRGLSFTVDAGEWVQVTGGNGAGKTTLLRLLTGLARPDGGEVYWQGKPLRHVRDSFHQSLLWLGHQPGIKTRLTARENLHFFHPGDGARLPEALLASLLALERLFRDDVHDGSLEQLMLLPVPLPAVVLAKVLAHWTVTGLPLIILSPLVALLLGMDVYGWKIMALTLLLGTPALGFLAAPGVGLTAGLRRGGVLLGILVLPLAIPVLIFATAAMDAASMHLPVDGYLAVLGALLAGSATLSPFATAAALRISVQ
;
A
#
# COMPACT_ATOMS: atom_id res chain seq x y z
N MET A 1 25.39 -15.83 -10.29
CA MET A 1 25.54 -16.62 -9.04
C MET A 1 24.78 -15.93 -7.92
N LEU A 2 23.97 -16.69 -7.19
CA LEU A 2 23.30 -16.30 -5.94
C LEU A 2 24.06 -16.91 -4.77
N GLU A 3 24.33 -16.16 -3.71
CA GLU A 3 25.02 -16.68 -2.54
C GLU A 3 24.30 -16.29 -1.25
N ALA A 4 24.21 -17.22 -0.32
CA ALA A 4 23.82 -17.01 1.06
C ALA A 4 25.05 -17.19 1.95
N ARG A 5 25.36 -16.19 2.79
CA ARG A 5 26.51 -16.24 3.70
C ARG A 5 26.04 -16.09 5.15
N GLU A 6 26.27 -17.14 5.94
CA GLU A 6 26.00 -17.20 7.38
C GLU A 6 24.57 -16.77 7.75
N LEU A 7 23.58 -17.12 6.94
CA LEU A 7 22.22 -16.66 7.15
C LEU A 7 21.67 -17.17 8.49
N HIS A 8 21.09 -16.24 9.24
CA HIS A 8 20.38 -16.44 10.48
C HIS A 8 18.96 -15.93 10.33
N CYS A 9 17.99 -16.75 10.76
CA CYS A 9 16.61 -16.33 10.85
C CYS A 9 15.95 -16.87 12.11
N GLU A 10 15.29 -15.97 12.82
CA GLU A 10 14.48 -16.21 14.00
C GLU A 10 13.06 -15.71 13.76
N ARG A 11 12.08 -16.45 14.28
CA ARG A 11 10.68 -16.05 14.21
C ARG A 11 9.99 -16.47 15.50
N ASP A 12 9.32 -15.52 16.14
CA ASP A 12 8.61 -15.74 17.42
C ASP A 12 9.51 -16.40 18.49
N GLU A 13 10.71 -15.83 18.69
CA GLU A 13 11.79 -16.34 19.58
C GLU A 13 12.34 -17.74 19.25
N ARG A 14 11.93 -18.30 18.11
CA ARG A 14 12.41 -19.60 17.63
C ARG A 14 13.38 -19.43 16.48
N THR A 15 14.60 -19.92 16.66
CA THR A 15 15.57 -20.02 15.57
C THR A 15 15.06 -21.01 14.51
N LEU A 16 14.87 -20.53 13.28
CA LEU A 16 14.51 -21.37 12.14
C LEU A 16 15.75 -22.04 11.54
N PHE A 17 16.81 -21.26 11.34
CA PHE A 17 18.13 -21.72 10.90
C PHE A 17 19.20 -20.69 11.27
N ARG A 18 20.45 -21.15 11.41
CA ARG A 18 21.61 -20.35 11.78
C ARG A 18 22.86 -20.84 11.06
N GLY A 19 23.68 -19.91 10.58
CA GLY A 19 24.94 -20.23 9.88
C GLY A 19 24.71 -20.90 8.52
N LEU A 20 23.57 -20.63 7.87
CA LEU A 20 23.25 -21.25 6.58
C LEU A 20 24.03 -20.55 5.47
N SER A 21 24.99 -21.27 4.88
CA SER A 21 25.86 -20.80 3.81
C SER A 21 25.78 -21.73 2.61
N PHE A 22 25.44 -21.19 1.43
CA PHE A 22 25.41 -21.92 0.17
C PHE A 22 25.46 -20.99 -1.04
N THR A 23 25.74 -21.55 -2.21
CA THR A 23 25.82 -20.86 -3.49
C THR A 23 24.98 -21.58 -4.53
N VAL A 24 24.42 -20.82 -5.46
CA VAL A 24 23.66 -21.34 -6.60
C VAL A 24 24.19 -20.68 -7.87
N ASP A 25 24.71 -21.51 -8.76
CA ASP A 25 25.27 -21.09 -10.04
C ASP A 25 24.22 -21.02 -11.15
N ALA A 26 24.61 -20.37 -12.26
CA ALA A 26 23.73 -20.24 -13.41
C ALA A 26 23.45 -21.63 -14.03
N GLY A 27 22.18 -21.95 -14.22
CA GLY A 27 21.73 -23.24 -14.76
C GLY A 27 21.52 -24.32 -13.71
N GLU A 28 21.86 -24.07 -12.44
CA GLU A 28 21.62 -25.02 -11.37
C GLU A 28 20.16 -25.04 -10.91
N TRP A 29 19.70 -26.23 -10.54
CA TRP A 29 18.37 -26.46 -9.99
C TRP A 29 18.53 -26.92 -8.55
N VAL A 30 17.96 -26.16 -7.62
CA VAL A 30 18.09 -26.43 -6.18
C VAL A 30 16.72 -26.65 -5.58
N GLN A 31 16.58 -27.73 -4.81
CA GLN A 31 15.37 -28.03 -4.07
C GLN A 31 15.61 -27.85 -2.57
N VAL A 32 14.79 -27.02 -1.93
CA VAL A 32 14.80 -26.86 -0.47
C VAL A 32 13.82 -27.84 0.16
N THR A 33 14.33 -28.77 0.97
CA THR A 33 13.53 -29.78 1.68
C THR A 33 13.53 -29.55 3.20
N GLY A 34 12.57 -30.14 3.90
CA GLY A 34 12.44 -30.01 5.36
C GLY A 34 10.99 -30.09 5.85
N GLY A 35 10.81 -30.33 7.14
CA GLY A 35 9.47 -30.40 7.76
C GLY A 35 8.68 -29.09 7.70
N ASN A 36 7.39 -29.14 8.04
CA ASN A 36 6.57 -27.94 8.21
C ASN A 36 7.13 -27.09 9.36
N GLY A 37 7.24 -25.78 9.15
CA GLY A 37 7.85 -24.88 10.14
C GLY A 37 9.38 -24.88 10.18
N ALA A 38 10.07 -25.63 9.32
CA ALA A 38 11.54 -25.61 9.23
C ALA A 38 12.13 -24.33 8.60
N GLY A 39 11.29 -23.38 8.16
CA GLY A 39 11.74 -22.11 7.60
C GLY A 39 11.94 -22.07 6.08
N LYS A 40 11.48 -23.07 5.31
CA LYS A 40 11.62 -23.11 3.84
C LYS A 40 11.10 -21.86 3.13
N THR A 41 9.85 -21.48 3.40
CA THR A 41 9.23 -20.28 2.83
C THR A 41 9.97 -19.02 3.28
N THR A 42 10.40 -18.98 4.53
CA THR A 42 11.21 -17.87 5.06
C THR A 42 12.54 -17.75 4.34
N LEU A 43 13.26 -18.86 4.15
CA LEU A 43 14.50 -18.91 3.39
C LEU A 43 14.30 -18.37 1.97
N LEU A 44 13.30 -18.85 1.25
CA LEU A 44 13.00 -18.37 -0.10
C LEU A 44 12.71 -16.85 -0.13
N ARG A 45 11.96 -16.32 0.85
CA ARG A 45 11.71 -14.87 1.00
C ARG A 45 12.97 -14.06 1.32
N LEU A 46 13.91 -14.63 2.08
CA LEU A 46 15.21 -14.00 2.34
C LEU A 46 16.05 -13.92 1.06
N LEU A 47 16.11 -15.02 0.30
CA LEU A 47 16.86 -15.10 -0.95
C LEU A 47 16.34 -14.14 -2.02
N THR A 48 15.03 -13.89 -2.03
CA THR A 48 14.42 -12.92 -2.96
C THR A 48 14.46 -11.46 -2.47
N GLY A 49 14.90 -11.22 -1.23
CA GLY A 49 14.90 -9.88 -0.62
C GLY A 49 13.49 -9.35 -0.29
N LEU A 50 12.51 -10.24 -0.13
CA LEU A 50 11.18 -9.94 0.43
C LEU A 50 11.24 -9.79 1.95
N ALA A 51 12.10 -10.56 2.61
CA ALA A 51 12.39 -10.47 4.03
C ALA A 51 13.87 -10.11 4.26
N ARG A 52 14.18 -9.55 5.43
CA ARG A 52 15.57 -9.29 5.85
C ARG A 52 16.02 -10.39 6.81
N PRO A 53 17.25 -10.90 6.66
CA PRO A 53 17.79 -11.85 7.61
C PRO A 53 18.12 -11.15 8.93
N ASP A 54 18.02 -11.87 10.05
CA ASP A 54 18.42 -11.36 11.37
C ASP A 54 19.95 -11.33 11.52
N GLY A 55 20.65 -12.15 10.72
CA GLY A 55 22.10 -12.16 10.60
C GLY A 55 22.56 -12.81 9.30
N GLY A 56 23.80 -12.52 8.90
CA GLY A 56 24.32 -12.93 7.59
C GLY A 56 23.82 -12.04 6.44
N GLU A 57 24.14 -12.40 5.20
CA GLU A 57 23.78 -11.61 4.03
C GLU A 57 23.62 -12.45 2.75
N VAL A 58 22.69 -12.03 1.89
CA VAL A 58 22.50 -12.58 0.54
C VAL A 58 23.27 -11.73 -0.47
N TYR A 59 23.95 -12.38 -1.41
CA TYR A 59 24.69 -11.75 -2.49
C TYR A 59 24.12 -12.17 -3.84
N TRP A 60 24.11 -11.25 -4.79
CA TRP A 60 23.80 -11.50 -6.19
C TRP A 60 24.95 -11.01 -7.06
N GLN A 61 25.53 -11.91 -7.86
CA GLN A 61 26.69 -11.63 -8.72
C GLN A 61 27.84 -10.97 -7.94
N GLY A 62 28.16 -11.51 -6.76
CA GLY A 62 29.22 -11.03 -5.88
C GLY A 62 28.93 -9.71 -5.15
N LYS A 63 27.77 -9.08 -5.36
CA LYS A 63 27.37 -7.85 -4.68
C LYS A 63 26.31 -8.12 -3.62
N PRO A 64 26.35 -7.44 -2.45
CA PRO A 64 25.30 -7.55 -1.45
C PRO A 64 23.93 -7.22 -2.06
N LEU A 65 22.94 -8.10 -1.84
CA LEU A 65 21.60 -8.00 -2.46
C LEU A 65 20.95 -6.64 -2.19
N ARG A 66 21.19 -6.06 -1.01
CA ARG A 66 20.70 -4.72 -0.62
C ARG A 66 21.13 -3.59 -1.57
N HIS A 67 22.27 -3.73 -2.24
CA HIS A 67 22.81 -2.71 -3.16
C HIS A 67 22.38 -2.93 -4.61
N VAL A 68 21.92 -4.13 -4.95
CA VAL A 68 21.57 -4.53 -6.33
C VAL A 68 20.11 -4.97 -6.45
N ARG A 69 19.29 -4.63 -5.46
CA ARG A 69 17.90 -5.09 -5.31
C ARG A 69 17.08 -4.87 -6.58
N ASP A 70 17.11 -3.65 -7.13
CA ASP A 70 16.33 -3.30 -8.32
C ASP A 70 16.76 -4.12 -9.54
N SER A 71 18.07 -4.24 -9.78
CA SER A 71 18.61 -5.04 -10.89
C SER A 71 18.36 -6.55 -10.73
N PHE A 72 18.38 -7.04 -9.49
CA PHE A 72 18.07 -8.43 -9.18
C PHE A 72 16.59 -8.72 -9.43
N HIS A 73 15.69 -7.85 -8.95
CA HIS A 73 14.24 -7.99 -9.11
C HIS A 73 13.78 -7.93 -10.56
N GLN A 74 14.46 -7.17 -11.43
CA GLN A 74 14.22 -7.20 -12.88
C GLN A 74 14.51 -8.56 -13.52
N SER A 75 15.38 -9.37 -12.92
CA SER A 75 15.75 -10.71 -13.38
C SER A 75 15.08 -11.85 -12.60
N LEU A 76 14.22 -11.53 -11.64
CA LEU A 76 13.60 -12.49 -10.73
C LEU A 76 12.15 -12.77 -11.14
N LEU A 77 11.80 -14.06 -11.28
CA LEU A 77 10.42 -14.50 -11.24
C LEU A 77 10.16 -15.15 -9.87
N TRP A 78 9.23 -14.59 -9.11
CA TRP A 78 8.81 -15.12 -7.81
C TRP A 78 7.42 -15.74 -7.90
N LEU A 79 7.32 -17.01 -7.55
CA LEU A 79 6.05 -17.73 -7.38
C LEU A 79 5.97 -18.19 -5.92
N GLY A 80 5.32 -17.36 -5.09
CA GLY A 80 5.12 -17.63 -3.67
C GLY A 80 4.08 -18.71 -3.40
N HIS A 81 3.78 -18.93 -2.12
CA HIS A 81 2.70 -19.83 -1.70
C HIS A 81 1.34 -19.43 -2.28
N GLN A 82 1.12 -18.12 -2.41
CA GLN A 82 0.00 -17.56 -3.13
C GLN A 82 0.52 -16.86 -4.39
N PRO A 83 -0.05 -17.13 -5.57
CA PRO A 83 0.54 -16.74 -6.85
C PRO A 83 0.26 -15.28 -7.27
N GLY A 84 -0.44 -14.49 -6.47
CA GLY A 84 -0.78 -13.10 -6.79
C GLY A 84 -1.77 -12.94 -7.94
N ILE A 85 -2.60 -13.96 -8.20
CA ILE A 85 -3.53 -13.95 -9.33
C ILE A 85 -4.81 -13.19 -8.94
N LYS A 86 -5.08 -12.11 -9.66
CA LYS A 86 -6.32 -11.33 -9.57
C LYS A 86 -7.44 -12.08 -10.28
N THR A 87 -8.36 -12.66 -9.51
CA THR A 87 -9.49 -13.46 -10.02
C THR A 87 -10.48 -12.67 -10.89
N ARG A 88 -10.50 -11.34 -10.76
CA ARG A 88 -11.32 -10.45 -11.58
C ARG A 88 -10.68 -10.07 -12.91
N LEU A 89 -9.40 -10.39 -13.10
CA LEU A 89 -8.65 -10.12 -14.32
C LEU A 89 -8.51 -11.42 -15.12
N THR A 90 -8.54 -11.30 -16.44
CA THR A 90 -8.17 -12.38 -17.36
C THR A 90 -6.70 -12.77 -17.18
N ALA A 91 -6.31 -13.95 -17.70
CA ALA A 91 -4.92 -14.40 -17.66
C ALA A 91 -3.96 -13.39 -18.32
N ARG A 92 -4.35 -12.81 -19.46
CA ARG A 92 -3.57 -11.80 -20.18
C ARG A 92 -3.41 -10.51 -19.37
N GLU A 93 -4.48 -10.06 -18.71
CA GLU A 93 -4.44 -8.87 -17.84
C GLU A 93 -3.56 -9.08 -16.61
N ASN A 94 -3.57 -10.27 -16.00
CA ASN A 94 -2.64 -10.61 -14.93
C ASN A 94 -1.18 -10.55 -15.39
N LEU A 95 -0.86 -11.09 -16.56
CA LEU A 95 0.49 -11.03 -17.13
C LEU A 95 0.94 -9.59 -17.36
N HIS A 96 0.07 -8.76 -17.96
CA HIS A 96 0.38 -7.34 -18.19
C HIS A 96 0.48 -6.51 -16.92
N PHE A 97 -0.24 -6.87 -15.85
CA PHE A 97 -0.20 -6.14 -14.59
C PHE A 97 1.19 -6.20 -13.93
N PHE A 98 1.85 -7.37 -13.96
CA PHE A 98 3.19 -7.56 -13.38
C PHE A 98 4.33 -7.37 -14.39
N HIS A 99 4.06 -7.57 -15.68
CA HIS A 99 4.99 -7.35 -16.78
C HIS A 99 4.33 -6.47 -17.85
N PRO A 100 4.23 -5.14 -17.60
CA PRO A 100 3.81 -4.22 -18.64
C PRO A 100 4.87 -4.23 -19.73
N GLY A 101 4.61 -4.93 -20.84
CA GLY A 101 5.45 -4.80 -22.04
C GLY A 101 5.47 -3.36 -22.55
N ASP A 102 6.36 -3.05 -23.49
CA ASP A 102 6.65 -1.69 -24.02
C ASP A 102 5.46 -0.90 -24.61
N GLY A 103 4.22 -1.41 -24.54
CA GLY A 103 3.05 -0.64 -24.96
C GLY A 103 1.74 -1.24 -24.48
N ALA A 104 1.30 -0.95 -23.25
CA ALA A 104 -0.13 -0.89 -22.91
C ALA A 104 -0.38 -0.16 -21.58
N ARG A 105 -1.53 0.52 -21.52
CA ARG A 105 -1.90 1.54 -20.53
C ARG A 105 -2.38 0.88 -19.23
N LEU A 106 -1.77 1.29 -18.12
CA LEU A 106 -2.12 0.94 -16.72
C LEU A 106 -3.57 1.23 -16.21
N PRO A 107 -4.45 2.07 -16.81
CA PRO A 107 -5.66 2.51 -16.11
C PRO A 107 -6.69 1.42 -15.80
N GLU A 108 -6.92 0.45 -16.69
CA GLU A 108 -8.11 -0.43 -16.62
C GLU A 108 -7.99 -1.53 -15.56
N ALA A 109 -6.82 -2.18 -15.46
CA ALA A 109 -6.57 -3.22 -14.46
C ALA A 109 -6.49 -2.66 -13.03
N LEU A 110 -6.01 -1.41 -12.87
CA LEU A 110 -5.99 -0.73 -11.58
C LEU A 110 -7.43 -0.45 -11.12
N LEU A 111 -8.28 0.06 -12.01
CA LEU A 111 -9.65 0.48 -11.71
C LEU A 111 -10.56 -0.68 -11.25
N ALA A 112 -10.40 -1.86 -11.85
CA ALA A 112 -11.22 -3.05 -11.51
C ALA A 112 -10.96 -3.60 -10.08
N SER A 113 -9.83 -3.23 -9.46
CA SER A 113 -9.42 -3.70 -8.14
C SER A 113 -9.79 -2.76 -6.98
N LEU A 114 -10.31 -1.56 -7.26
CA LEU A 114 -10.39 -0.46 -6.28
C LEU A 114 -11.79 -0.22 -5.69
N LEU A 115 -12.41 -1.26 -5.12
CA LEU A 115 -13.66 -1.08 -4.36
C LEU A 115 -13.46 -1.35 -2.87
N ALA A 116 -13.74 -0.31 -2.08
CA ALA A 116 -13.63 -0.17 -0.62
C ALA A 116 -12.20 0.00 -0.05
N LEU A 117 -12.01 1.05 0.76
CA LEU A 117 -10.74 1.41 1.42
C LEU A 117 -10.20 0.27 2.31
N GLU A 118 -11.09 -0.50 2.94
CA GLU A 118 -10.71 -1.66 3.77
C GLU A 118 -10.09 -2.81 2.97
N ARG A 119 -10.40 -2.89 1.67
CA ARG A 119 -9.91 -3.94 0.77
C ARG A 119 -8.65 -3.52 0.03
N LEU A 120 -8.29 -2.24 0.10
CA LEU A 120 -7.25 -1.60 -0.72
C LEU A 120 -5.91 -2.34 -0.68
N PHE A 121 -5.55 -2.90 0.47
CA PHE A 121 -4.35 -3.72 0.65
C PHE A 121 -4.63 -5.14 1.13
N ARG A 122 -5.77 -5.38 1.78
CA ARG A 122 -6.13 -6.71 2.30
C ARG A 122 -6.24 -7.73 1.18
N ASP A 123 -6.85 -7.37 0.06
CA ASP A 123 -7.00 -8.30 -1.07
C ASP A 123 -5.62 -8.64 -1.66
N ASP A 124 -4.67 -7.69 -1.72
CA ASP A 124 -3.30 -7.95 -2.18
C ASP A 124 -2.48 -8.84 -1.24
N VAL A 125 -2.72 -8.73 0.07
CA VAL A 125 -2.09 -9.62 1.06
C VAL A 125 -2.64 -11.04 0.88
N HIS A 126 -3.95 -11.18 0.70
CA HIS A 126 -4.61 -12.47 0.64
C HIS A 126 -4.46 -13.22 -0.68
N ASP A 127 -4.22 -12.53 -1.79
CA ASP A 127 -3.99 -13.17 -3.09
C ASP A 127 -2.49 -13.36 -3.40
N GLY A 128 -1.59 -12.71 -2.65
CA GLY A 128 -0.13 -12.74 -2.84
C GLY A 128 0.42 -11.61 -3.73
N SER A 129 -0.45 -10.74 -4.26
CA SER A 129 -0.06 -9.64 -5.16
C SER A 129 0.83 -8.61 -4.44
N LEU A 130 0.71 -8.47 -3.11
CA LEU A 130 1.55 -7.55 -2.36
C LEU A 130 3.03 -7.93 -2.44
N GLU A 131 3.35 -9.22 -2.37
CA GLU A 131 4.74 -9.68 -2.53
C GLU A 131 5.27 -9.33 -3.93
N GLN A 132 4.45 -9.49 -4.96
CA GLN A 132 4.82 -9.13 -6.33
C GLN A 132 5.00 -7.60 -6.48
N LEU A 133 4.11 -6.80 -5.89
CA LEU A 133 4.25 -5.34 -5.86
C LEU A 133 5.52 -4.88 -5.12
N MET A 134 5.98 -5.62 -4.11
CA MET A 134 7.22 -5.34 -3.36
C MET A 134 8.51 -5.70 -4.12
N LEU A 135 8.37 -6.46 -5.21
CA LEU A 135 9.45 -6.83 -6.14
C LEU A 135 9.46 -5.94 -7.40
N LEU A 136 8.47 -5.07 -7.60
CA LEU A 136 8.50 -4.13 -8.72
C LEU A 136 9.65 -3.11 -8.55
N PRO A 137 10.21 -2.57 -9.64
CA PRO A 137 11.26 -1.53 -9.61
C PRO A 137 10.73 -0.15 -9.21
N VAL A 138 9.63 -0.11 -8.45
CA VAL A 138 8.94 1.10 -8.01
C VAL A 138 8.90 1.09 -6.48
N PRO A 139 9.23 2.21 -5.80
CA PRO A 139 9.20 2.26 -4.35
C PRO A 139 7.77 2.00 -3.83
N LEU A 140 7.64 1.13 -2.83
CA LEU A 140 6.34 0.77 -2.22
C LEU A 140 5.50 2.01 -1.79
N PRO A 141 6.07 3.10 -1.24
CA PRO A 141 5.31 4.33 -1.00
C PRO A 141 4.62 4.91 -2.26
N ALA A 142 5.24 4.82 -3.45
CA ALA A 142 4.61 5.28 -4.68
C ALA A 142 3.41 4.39 -5.08
N VAL A 143 3.50 3.07 -4.83
CA VAL A 143 2.37 2.14 -5.02
C VAL A 143 1.21 2.48 -4.07
N VAL A 144 1.52 2.76 -2.80
CA VAL A 144 0.53 3.21 -1.82
C VAL A 144 -0.13 4.51 -2.26
N LEU A 145 0.67 5.51 -2.64
CA LEU A 145 0.18 6.80 -3.12
C LEU A 145 -0.77 6.63 -4.31
N ALA A 146 -0.36 5.86 -5.32
CA ALA A 146 -1.18 5.58 -6.49
C ALA A 146 -2.50 4.89 -6.12
N LYS A 147 -2.47 3.91 -5.21
CA LYS A 147 -3.67 3.20 -4.75
C LYS A 147 -4.63 4.09 -3.97
N VAL A 148 -4.13 4.91 -3.05
CA VAL A 148 -4.96 5.83 -2.26
C VAL A 148 -5.59 6.89 -3.17
N LEU A 149 -4.82 7.47 -4.10
CA LEU A 149 -5.35 8.44 -5.06
C LEU A 149 -6.39 7.81 -5.98
N ALA A 150 -6.13 6.61 -6.51
CA ALA A 150 -7.08 5.93 -7.38
C ALA A 150 -8.37 5.57 -6.62
N HIS A 151 -8.27 5.15 -5.37
CA HIS A 151 -9.44 4.98 -4.50
C HIS A 151 -10.22 6.29 -4.32
N TRP A 152 -9.53 7.39 -4.00
CA TRP A 152 -10.16 8.71 -3.83
C TRP A 152 -10.84 9.19 -5.12
N THR A 153 -10.26 8.94 -6.30
CA THR A 153 -10.92 9.30 -7.56
C THR A 153 -12.21 8.53 -7.80
N VAL A 154 -12.35 7.32 -7.25
CA VAL A 154 -13.57 6.51 -7.37
C VAL A 154 -14.61 6.90 -6.31
N THR A 155 -14.20 7.29 -5.11
CA THR A 155 -15.13 7.55 -3.99
C THR A 155 -15.36 9.03 -3.70
N GLY A 156 -14.34 9.86 -3.75
CA GLY A 156 -14.39 11.29 -3.41
C GLY A 156 -14.75 12.19 -4.59
N LEU A 157 -14.18 11.95 -5.78
CA LEU A 157 -14.45 12.79 -6.95
C LEU A 157 -15.95 12.83 -7.34
N PRO A 158 -16.71 11.71 -7.31
CA PRO A 158 -18.14 11.77 -7.57
C PRO A 158 -18.91 12.64 -6.58
N LEU A 159 -18.51 12.68 -5.29
CA LEU A 159 -19.14 13.52 -4.28
C LEU A 159 -18.93 15.01 -4.58
N ILE A 160 -17.73 15.38 -5.05
CA ILE A 160 -17.42 16.76 -5.45
C ILE A 160 -18.25 17.15 -6.69
N ILE A 161 -18.37 16.25 -7.67
CA ILE A 161 -19.19 16.47 -8.87
C ILE A 161 -20.67 16.63 -8.52
N LEU A 162 -21.18 15.85 -7.55
CA LEU A 162 -22.56 15.93 -7.08
C LEU A 162 -22.81 17.10 -6.11
N SER A 163 -21.77 17.76 -5.61
CA SER A 163 -21.88 18.85 -4.64
C SER A 163 -22.80 20.01 -5.04
N PRO A 164 -22.93 20.43 -6.33
CA PRO A 164 -23.88 21.48 -6.72
C PRO A 164 -25.34 21.05 -6.51
N LEU A 165 -25.64 19.77 -6.75
CA LEU A 165 -26.98 19.21 -6.52
C LEU A 165 -27.29 19.20 -5.01
N VAL A 166 -26.33 18.81 -4.18
CA VAL A 166 -26.47 18.85 -2.72
C VAL A 166 -26.66 20.28 -2.24
N ALA A 167 -25.90 21.24 -2.77
CA ALA A 167 -26.04 22.66 -2.42
C ALA A 167 -27.44 23.19 -2.75
N LEU A 168 -27.98 22.83 -3.92
CA LEU A 168 -29.34 23.19 -4.32
C LEU A 168 -30.38 22.60 -3.36
N LEU A 169 -30.24 21.32 -2.99
CA LEU A 169 -31.16 20.63 -2.08
C LEU A 169 -31.14 21.23 -0.67
N LEU A 170 -29.99 21.73 -0.22
CA LEU A 170 -29.82 22.38 1.08
C LEU A 170 -30.16 23.88 1.04
N GLY A 171 -30.56 24.44 -0.11
CA GLY A 171 -30.87 25.86 -0.25
C GLY A 171 -29.66 26.78 -0.06
N MET A 172 -28.46 26.28 -0.35
CA MET A 172 -27.21 27.01 -0.14
C MET A 172 -26.96 28.06 -1.23
N ASP A 173 -26.33 29.15 -0.84
CA ASP A 173 -25.86 30.16 -1.78
C ASP A 173 -24.58 29.71 -2.52
N VAL A 174 -24.18 30.49 -3.53
CA VAL A 174 -23.01 30.17 -4.36
C VAL A 174 -21.71 30.15 -3.54
N TYR A 175 -21.62 30.99 -2.50
CA TYR A 175 -20.46 31.02 -1.63
C TYR A 175 -20.38 29.74 -0.79
N GLY A 176 -21.46 29.36 -0.09
CA GLY A 176 -21.52 28.14 0.70
C GLY A 176 -21.24 26.89 -0.14
N TRP A 177 -21.76 26.82 -1.37
CA TRP A 177 -21.44 25.72 -2.29
C TRP A 177 -19.94 25.61 -2.58
N LYS A 178 -19.26 26.73 -2.90
CA LYS A 178 -17.81 26.73 -3.17
C LYS A 178 -17.02 26.22 -1.97
N ILE A 179 -17.40 26.65 -0.75
CA ILE A 179 -16.73 26.18 0.47
C ILE A 179 -16.98 24.70 0.71
N MET A 180 -18.18 24.20 0.47
CA MET A 180 -18.47 22.75 0.52
C MET A 180 -17.62 21.97 -0.47
N ALA A 181 -17.53 22.44 -1.72
CA ALA A 181 -16.71 21.78 -2.74
C ALA A 181 -15.22 21.75 -2.35
N LEU A 182 -14.70 22.85 -1.78
CA LEU A 182 -13.30 22.94 -1.32
C LEU A 182 -13.02 22.06 -0.10
N THR A 183 -13.93 22.02 0.88
CA THR A 183 -13.78 21.15 2.06
C THR A 183 -13.86 19.68 1.68
N LEU A 184 -14.71 19.30 0.71
CA LEU A 184 -14.72 17.96 0.14
C LEU A 184 -13.42 17.65 -0.61
N LEU A 185 -12.94 18.58 -1.45
CA LEU A 185 -11.70 18.43 -2.23
C LEU A 185 -10.47 18.24 -1.35
N LEU A 186 -10.39 18.93 -0.20
CA LEU A 186 -9.24 18.84 0.70
C LEU A 186 -9.42 17.73 1.75
N GLY A 187 -10.60 17.61 2.33
CA GLY A 187 -10.88 16.71 3.45
C GLY A 187 -10.99 15.24 3.04
N THR A 188 -11.69 14.94 1.94
CA THR A 188 -11.88 13.53 1.53
C THR A 188 -10.58 12.80 1.15
N PRO A 189 -9.61 13.39 0.40
CA PRO A 189 -8.33 12.72 0.21
C PRO A 189 -7.47 12.70 1.48
N ALA A 190 -7.56 13.72 2.33
CA ALA A 190 -6.84 13.73 3.62
C ALA A 190 -7.28 12.57 4.52
N LEU A 191 -8.59 12.30 4.59
CA LEU A 191 -9.12 11.12 5.30
C LEU A 191 -8.58 9.81 4.72
N GLY A 192 -8.53 9.69 3.39
CA GLY A 192 -7.96 8.51 2.71
C GLY A 192 -6.50 8.27 3.08
N PHE A 193 -5.68 9.33 3.05
CA PHE A 193 -4.28 9.24 3.46
C PHE A 193 -4.12 8.96 4.95
N LEU A 194 -4.89 9.61 5.83
CA LEU A 194 -4.80 9.37 7.28
C LEU A 194 -5.24 7.95 7.67
N ALA A 195 -6.17 7.35 6.91
CA ALA A 195 -6.63 5.98 7.14
C ALA A 195 -5.67 4.90 6.60
N ALA A 196 -4.91 5.20 5.55
CA ALA A 196 -4.08 4.21 4.85
C ALA A 196 -3.10 3.41 5.74
N PRO A 197 -2.38 4.00 6.72
CA PRO A 197 -1.50 3.25 7.61
C PRO A 197 -2.26 2.25 8.47
N GLY A 198 -3.46 2.62 8.93
CA GLY A 198 -4.33 1.73 9.71
C GLY A 198 -4.86 0.56 8.90
N VAL A 199 -5.20 0.79 7.63
CA VAL A 199 -5.52 -0.30 6.69
C VAL A 199 -4.31 -1.20 6.48
N GLY A 200 -3.12 -0.62 6.30
CA GLY A 200 -1.88 -1.37 6.13
C GLY A 200 -1.51 -2.26 7.32
N LEU A 201 -1.71 -1.79 8.56
CA LEU A 201 -1.45 -2.56 9.79
C LEU A 201 -2.47 -3.66 10.03
N THR A 202 -3.70 -3.48 9.54
CA THR A 202 -4.81 -4.43 9.75
C THR A 202 -5.06 -5.34 8.55
N ALA A 203 -4.28 -5.20 7.47
CA ALA A 203 -4.42 -5.95 6.23
C ALA A 203 -4.17 -7.47 6.44
N GLY A 204 -3.20 -7.84 7.28
CA GLY A 204 -2.90 -9.24 7.61
C GLY A 204 -3.84 -9.89 8.64
N LEU A 205 -4.74 -9.12 9.27
CA LEU A 205 -5.57 -9.60 10.37
C LEU A 205 -6.95 -10.09 9.89
N ARG A 206 -7.38 -11.26 10.38
CA ARG A 206 -8.70 -11.86 10.07
C ARG A 206 -9.91 -11.01 10.51
N ARG A 207 -9.75 -10.11 11.49
CA ARG A 207 -10.81 -9.22 12.05
C ARG A 207 -10.38 -7.74 12.09
N GLY A 208 -9.67 -7.28 11.06
CA GLY A 208 -9.08 -5.94 11.03
C GLY A 208 -10.07 -4.76 11.07
N GLY A 209 -11.36 -4.95 10.74
CA GLY A 209 -12.33 -3.84 10.62
C GLY A 209 -12.61 -3.09 11.93
N VAL A 210 -12.66 -3.79 13.07
CA VAL A 210 -12.90 -3.13 14.38
C VAL A 210 -11.68 -2.30 14.80
N LEU A 211 -10.48 -2.85 14.60
CA LEU A 211 -9.22 -2.15 14.89
C LEU A 211 -9.02 -0.93 13.99
N LEU A 212 -9.46 -1.04 12.73
CA LEU A 212 -9.44 0.07 11.78
C LEU A 212 -10.28 1.24 12.28
N GLY A 213 -11.51 0.98 12.76
CA GLY A 213 -12.37 2.02 13.32
C GLY A 213 -11.72 2.76 14.50
N ILE A 214 -11.11 2.03 15.43
CA ILE A 214 -10.44 2.60 16.62
C ILE A 214 -9.23 3.45 16.22
N LEU A 215 -8.47 3.02 15.21
CA LEU A 215 -7.24 3.70 14.80
C LEU A 215 -7.50 4.91 13.90
N VAL A 216 -8.49 4.82 13.01
CA VAL A 216 -8.77 5.85 12.00
C VAL A 216 -9.62 6.99 12.56
N LEU A 217 -10.58 6.69 13.44
CA LEU A 217 -11.49 7.70 13.99
C LEU A 217 -10.78 8.90 14.65
N PRO A 218 -9.81 8.74 15.57
CA PRO A 218 -9.13 9.89 16.17
C PRO A 218 -8.36 10.73 15.15
N LEU A 219 -7.84 10.11 14.10
CA LEU A 219 -7.13 10.81 13.01
C LEU A 219 -8.11 11.53 12.06
N ALA A 220 -9.33 11.02 11.92
CA ALA A 220 -10.37 11.63 11.09
C ALA A 220 -11.02 12.85 11.73
N ILE A 221 -11.14 12.87 13.07
CA ILE A 221 -11.81 13.94 13.83
C ILE A 221 -11.31 15.35 13.47
N PRO A 222 -9.98 15.64 13.44
CA PRO A 222 -9.50 16.97 13.05
C PRO A 222 -9.99 17.41 11.68
N VAL A 223 -9.93 16.53 10.67
CA VAL A 223 -10.41 16.85 9.33
C VAL A 223 -11.90 17.19 9.34
N LEU A 224 -12.71 16.42 10.07
CA LEU A 224 -14.14 16.67 10.20
C LEU A 224 -14.42 17.99 10.92
N ILE A 225 -13.75 18.28 12.04
CA ILE A 225 -13.92 19.52 12.81
C ILE A 225 -13.65 20.75 11.92
N PHE A 226 -12.52 20.76 11.20
CA PHE A 226 -12.17 21.92 10.37
C PHE A 226 -13.08 22.03 9.13
N ALA A 227 -13.53 20.91 8.56
CA ALA A 227 -14.48 20.92 7.46
C ALA A 227 -15.87 21.45 7.89
N THR A 228 -16.42 20.97 9.02
CA THR A 228 -17.71 21.45 9.54
C THR A 228 -17.61 22.90 9.99
N ALA A 229 -16.52 23.30 10.66
CA ALA A 229 -16.32 24.69 11.07
C ALA A 229 -16.20 25.64 9.88
N ALA A 230 -15.58 25.22 8.77
CA ALA A 230 -15.55 25.99 7.54
C ALA A 230 -16.95 26.20 6.94
N MET A 231 -17.80 25.16 7.00
CA MET A 231 -19.19 25.23 6.53
C MET A 231 -20.04 26.16 7.41
N ASP A 232 -19.91 26.07 8.73
CA ASP A 232 -20.62 26.94 9.68
C ASP A 232 -20.18 28.40 9.48
N ALA A 233 -18.87 28.66 9.37
CA ALA A 233 -18.34 29.99 9.08
C ALA A 233 -18.84 30.53 7.74
N ALA A 234 -18.93 29.69 6.71
CA ALA A 234 -19.46 30.07 5.40
C ALA A 234 -20.93 30.49 5.46
N SER A 235 -21.75 29.79 6.25
CA SER A 235 -23.17 30.10 6.43
C SER A 235 -23.41 31.47 7.09
N MET A 236 -22.45 31.93 7.89
CA MET A 236 -22.45 33.23 8.56
C MET A 236 -21.68 34.31 7.78
N HIS A 237 -21.20 34.00 6.57
CA HIS A 237 -20.31 34.85 5.76
C HIS A 237 -19.05 35.34 6.51
N LEU A 238 -18.53 34.51 7.41
CA LEU A 238 -17.28 34.77 8.11
C LEU A 238 -16.06 34.34 7.27
N PRO A 239 -14.84 34.82 7.60
CA PRO A 239 -13.62 34.38 6.95
C PRO A 239 -13.38 32.88 7.11
N VAL A 240 -13.13 32.18 6.00
CA VAL A 240 -12.95 30.72 5.96
C VAL A 240 -11.52 30.26 5.68
N ASP A 241 -10.64 31.18 5.31
CA ASP A 241 -9.30 30.89 4.80
C ASP A 241 -8.45 30.08 5.80
N GLY A 242 -8.59 30.36 7.09
CA GLY A 242 -7.87 29.64 8.15
C GLY A 242 -8.25 28.16 8.21
N TYR A 243 -9.55 27.83 8.10
CA TYR A 243 -10.02 26.45 8.11
C TYR A 243 -9.54 25.69 6.87
N LEU A 244 -9.63 26.34 5.69
CA LEU A 244 -9.14 25.75 4.43
C LEU A 244 -7.62 25.55 4.44
N ALA A 245 -6.87 26.49 5.01
CA ALA A 245 -5.41 26.36 5.15
C ALA A 245 -5.03 25.17 6.04
N VAL A 246 -5.75 24.95 7.16
CA VAL A 246 -5.53 23.78 8.01
C VAL A 246 -5.87 22.48 7.28
N LEU A 247 -6.99 22.42 6.56
CA LEU A 247 -7.33 21.24 5.74
C LEU A 247 -6.27 20.97 4.66
N GLY A 248 -5.78 22.01 4.00
CA GLY A 248 -4.68 21.91 3.04
C GLY A 248 -3.38 21.41 3.67
N ALA A 249 -3.04 21.89 4.87
CA ALA A 249 -1.87 21.42 5.62
C ALA A 249 -2.01 19.96 6.04
N LEU A 250 -3.18 19.54 6.50
CA LEU A 250 -3.46 18.14 6.84
C LEU A 250 -3.36 17.24 5.61
N LEU A 251 -3.88 17.68 4.46
CA LEU A 251 -3.73 16.95 3.20
C LEU A 251 -2.26 16.84 2.77
N ALA A 252 -1.53 17.95 2.74
CA ALA A 252 -0.13 17.97 2.33
C ALA A 252 0.75 17.10 3.25
N GLY A 253 0.56 17.21 4.57
CA GLY A 253 1.27 16.41 5.57
C GLY A 253 0.95 14.91 5.44
N SER A 254 -0.33 14.57 5.35
CA SER A 254 -0.76 13.17 5.22
C SER A 254 -0.35 12.56 3.88
N ALA A 255 -0.50 13.26 2.75
CA ALA A 255 -0.08 12.79 1.44
C ALA A 255 1.44 12.55 1.34
N THR A 256 2.24 13.29 2.11
CA THR A 256 3.70 13.12 2.13
C THR A 256 4.13 12.00 3.07
N LEU A 257 3.60 11.94 4.30
CA LEU A 257 4.08 11.04 5.35
C LEU A 257 3.40 9.67 5.31
N SER A 258 2.10 9.64 5.01
CA SER A 258 1.30 8.41 5.07
C SER A 258 1.81 7.31 4.14
N PRO A 259 2.19 7.57 2.87
CA PRO A 259 2.66 6.50 2.00
C PRO A 259 3.87 5.74 2.54
N PHE A 260 4.78 6.41 3.25
CA PHE A 260 5.91 5.77 3.92
C PHE A 260 5.48 4.96 5.14
N ALA A 261 4.59 5.51 5.97
CA ALA A 261 4.05 4.81 7.13
C ALA A 261 3.27 3.55 6.74
N THR A 262 2.40 3.64 5.73
CA THR A 262 1.69 2.51 5.16
C THR A 262 2.63 1.48 4.54
N ALA A 263 3.65 1.90 3.80
CA ALA A 263 4.64 0.97 3.24
C ALA A 263 5.38 0.19 4.33
N ALA A 264 5.72 0.84 5.46
CA ALA A 264 6.30 0.15 6.61
C ALA A 264 5.31 -0.84 7.24
N ALA A 265 4.06 -0.43 7.43
CA ALA A 265 2.98 -1.29 7.96
C ALA A 265 2.73 -2.54 7.09
N LEU A 266 2.73 -2.37 5.77
CA LEU A 266 2.55 -3.47 4.82
C LEU A 266 3.70 -4.48 4.88
N ARG A 267 4.95 -4.01 5.06
CA ARG A 267 6.11 -4.91 5.23
C ARG A 267 5.98 -5.77 6.48
N ILE A 268 5.47 -5.20 7.57
CA ILE A 268 5.22 -5.94 8.82
C ILE A 268 4.13 -6.99 8.60
N SER A 269 3.06 -6.65 7.89
CA SER A 269 1.95 -7.57 7.63
C SER A 269 2.31 -8.77 6.74
N VAL A 270 3.39 -8.69 5.96
CA VAL A 270 3.86 -9.78 5.08
C VAL A 270 4.85 -10.72 5.79
N GLN A 271 5.55 -10.23 6.83
CA GLN A 271 6.57 -10.99 7.55
C GLN A 271 5.95 -12.12 8.38
#